data_AF-A0A1U7JBZ8-F1
#
_entry.id   AF-A0A1U7JBZ8-F1
#
_cell.length_a   1.000
_cell.length_b   1.000
_cell.length_c   1.000
_cell.angle_alpha   90.00
_cell.angle_beta   90.00
_cell.angle_gamma   90.00
#
_symmetry.space_group_name_H-M   'P 1'
#
loop_
_entity.id
_entity.type
_entity.pdbx_description
1 polymer ?
#
loop_
_entity_poly.entity_id
_entity_poly.type
_entity_poly.pdbx_seq_one_letter_code
_entity_poly.pdbx_strand_id
1 'polypeptide(L)'
;MLDKILIVMRCAERMTQTFSDLEKYGISCCTSRFSSPACSLQTSTTFDHFFEGGKWAGIFDFFRHNPDTLSQFDYFWFPDDDIVSSTQNALDFLKIVVSENFELAQPALTPNSFYAYRPTLQNPQFIFRHTNFVELMLPIMKKEILTKVLPLFEQRHAALGVDQFWHLLSTDPANKIAIVDQTPMYHSRPRGTFLKENMTRQSRSISDEKQQTVALLNIVPTPPVTMSGRLKGKHETAGRISTGFGLVRGLYHIKQDVKDRAITNFDIFSDFMKCVIFHKSASVDLSRIDNLQSEFAMRFPQLSP
;
A
#
# COMPACT_ATOMS: atom_id res chain seq x y z
N MET A 1 5.14 19.76 -3.93
CA MET A 1 6.36 19.78 -3.10
C MET A 1 6.31 18.57 -2.18
N LEU A 2 7.45 17.98 -1.79
CA LEU A 2 7.48 16.72 -1.00
C LEU A 2 7.40 16.95 0.52
N ASP A 3 7.39 18.21 0.94
CA ASP A 3 7.29 18.67 2.34
C ASP A 3 5.94 18.39 3.00
N LYS A 4 4.91 18.08 2.20
CA LYS A 4 3.58 17.67 2.64
C LYS A 4 3.39 16.15 2.72
N ILE A 5 4.49 15.41 2.87
CA ILE A 5 4.47 13.95 3.00
C ILE A 5 4.95 13.55 4.39
N LEU A 6 4.18 12.69 5.06
CA LEU A 6 4.59 11.98 6.27
C LEU A 6 4.81 10.50 5.96
N ILE A 7 5.98 9.99 6.29
CA ILE A 7 6.27 8.55 6.21
C ILE A 7 6.18 7.97 7.61
N VAL A 8 5.29 7.00 7.83
CA VAL A 8 5.18 6.29 9.10
C VAL A 8 5.74 4.90 8.92
N MET A 9 6.96 4.71 9.40
CA MET A 9 7.73 3.49 9.24
C MET A 9 7.56 2.62 10.49
N ARG A 10 7.03 1.41 10.32
CA ARG A 10 6.99 0.44 11.43
C ARG A 10 8.29 -0.33 11.46
N CYS A 11 9.09 -0.13 12.50
CA CYS A 11 10.47 -0.62 12.55
C CYS A 11 10.64 -1.78 13.52
N ALA A 12 11.09 -2.93 13.02
CA ALA A 12 11.61 -4.04 13.82
C ALA A 12 13.02 -3.76 14.34
N GLU A 13 13.45 -4.57 15.31
CA GLU A 13 14.85 -4.68 15.72
C GLU A 13 15.78 -5.07 14.54
N ARG A 14 15.31 -5.93 13.62
CA ARG A 14 16.04 -6.33 12.41
C ARG A 14 15.30 -5.88 11.15
N MET A 15 15.41 -4.59 10.85
CA MET A 15 14.92 -4.03 9.60
C MET A 15 15.89 -4.31 8.45
N THR A 16 15.36 -4.57 7.26
CA THR A 16 16.15 -4.66 6.03
C THR A 16 15.87 -3.50 5.09
N GLN A 17 14.97 -2.59 5.46
CA GLN A 17 14.67 -1.42 4.66
C GLN A 17 15.83 -0.41 4.64
N THR A 18 16.11 0.14 3.46
CA THR A 18 17.41 0.78 3.17
C THR A 18 17.34 2.24 2.72
N PHE A 19 16.15 2.80 2.49
CA PHE A 19 16.05 4.23 2.16
C PHE A 19 16.03 5.07 3.45
N SER A 20 16.90 6.08 3.52
CA SER A 20 17.12 6.92 4.69
C SER A 20 17.25 8.40 4.30
N ASP A 21 17.39 9.28 5.30
CA ASP A 21 17.69 10.70 5.13
C ASP A 21 16.66 11.50 4.31
N LEU A 22 15.41 11.03 4.24
CA LEU A 22 14.35 11.68 3.47
C LEU A 22 14.01 13.08 4.00
N GLU A 23 14.29 13.36 5.28
CA GLU A 23 14.16 14.68 5.90
C GLU A 23 15.05 15.74 5.24
N LYS A 24 16.20 15.37 4.67
CA LYS A 24 17.06 16.29 3.90
C LYS A 24 16.35 16.85 2.67
N TYR A 25 15.25 16.24 2.26
CA TYR A 25 14.42 16.61 1.13
C TYR A 25 13.06 17.20 1.57
N GLY A 26 12.93 17.55 2.85
CA GLY A 26 11.74 18.16 3.44
C GLY A 26 10.64 17.17 3.86
N ILE A 27 10.82 15.87 3.63
CA ILE A 27 9.82 14.85 3.97
C ILE A 27 9.87 14.57 5.47
N SER A 28 8.72 14.60 6.15
CA SER A 28 8.66 14.24 7.57
C SER A 28 8.61 12.73 7.76
N CYS A 29 9.29 12.23 8.79
CA CYS A 29 9.38 10.82 9.09
C CYS A 29 8.96 10.52 10.54
N CYS A 30 8.15 9.48 10.72
CA CYS A 30 7.85 8.88 12.01
C CYS A 30 8.47 7.48 12.08
N THR A 31 9.36 7.29 13.07
CA THR A 31 9.86 5.95 13.42
C THR A 31 8.95 5.34 14.47
N SER A 32 8.20 4.30 14.09
CA SER A 32 7.22 3.63 14.94
C SER A 32 7.68 2.22 15.31
N ARG A 33 8.19 2.05 16.54
CA ARG A 33 8.83 0.81 17.02
C ARG A 33 7.81 -0.17 17.64
N PHE A 34 8.11 -1.47 17.58
CA PHE A 34 7.24 -2.52 18.14
C PHE A 34 7.93 -3.57 19.01
N SER A 35 9.25 -3.47 19.21
CA SER A 35 10.02 -4.24 20.19
C SER A 35 11.12 -3.35 20.81
N SER A 36 11.62 -3.71 22.00
CA SER A 36 12.65 -2.96 22.73
C SER A 36 13.90 -3.83 23.01
N PRO A 37 15.15 -3.31 22.94
CA PRO A 37 15.53 -1.91 22.70
C PRO A 37 16.26 -1.65 21.36
N ALA A 38 16.24 -0.35 20.99
CA ALA A 38 17.04 0.33 19.96
C ALA A 38 17.05 -0.28 18.54
N CYS A 39 16.00 0.00 17.76
CA CYS A 39 16.18 0.08 16.31
C CYS A 39 17.20 1.21 16.06
N SER A 40 18.39 0.89 15.56
CA SER A 40 19.49 1.83 15.34
C SER A 40 19.26 2.66 14.06
N LEU A 41 18.08 3.24 13.91
CA LEU A 41 17.84 4.22 12.85
C LEU A 41 18.61 5.49 13.21
N GLN A 42 19.79 5.62 12.63
CA GLN A 42 20.62 6.84 12.65
C GLN A 42 20.03 7.92 11.74
N THR A 43 18.75 8.19 11.87
CA THR A 43 18.09 9.27 11.14
C THR A 43 17.50 10.22 12.16
N SER A 44 17.75 11.53 11.99
CA SER A 44 16.83 12.51 12.55
C SER A 44 15.42 12.09 12.12
N THR A 45 14.51 11.96 13.09
CA THR A 45 13.13 11.60 12.82
C THR A 45 12.27 12.68 13.43
N THR A 46 11.30 13.14 12.66
CA THR A 46 10.37 14.20 13.05
C THR A 46 9.51 13.73 14.21
N PHE A 47 9.15 12.44 14.21
CA PHE A 47 8.35 11.79 15.26
C PHE A 47 8.98 10.47 15.69
N ASP A 48 8.94 10.20 17.00
CA ASP A 48 9.26 8.90 17.59
C ASP A 48 8.02 8.33 18.26
N HIS A 49 7.74 7.07 17.99
CA HIS A 49 6.54 6.39 18.46
C HIS A 49 6.86 4.95 18.85
N PHE A 50 6.25 4.46 19.91
CA PHE A 50 6.36 3.07 20.35
C PHE A 50 4.97 2.48 20.56
N PHE A 51 4.73 1.35 19.91
CA PHE A 51 3.51 0.56 20.11
C PHE A 51 3.82 -0.92 19.94
N GLU A 52 3.65 -1.67 21.01
CA GLU A 52 3.74 -3.12 20.99
C GLU A 52 2.52 -3.70 20.26
N GLY A 53 2.75 -4.33 19.10
CA GLY A 53 1.65 -4.82 18.27
C GLY A 53 1.94 -4.80 16.78
N GLY A 54 0.88 -5.01 16.02
CA GLY A 54 0.91 -5.05 14.57
C GLY A 54 1.05 -3.66 13.96
N LYS A 55 1.25 -3.61 12.64
CA LYS A 55 1.47 -2.37 11.90
C LYS A 55 0.30 -1.41 12.04
N TRP A 56 -0.90 -1.89 11.75
CA TRP A 56 -2.07 -1.03 11.58
C TRP A 56 -2.61 -0.48 12.91
N ALA A 57 -2.65 -1.31 13.95
CA ALA A 57 -2.97 -0.86 15.31
C ALA A 57 -1.95 0.18 15.81
N GLY A 58 -0.67 0.01 15.50
CA GLY A 58 0.35 1.00 15.83
C GLY A 58 0.25 2.30 15.02
N ILE A 59 -0.15 2.23 13.76
CA ILE A 59 -0.44 3.43 12.94
C ILE A 59 -1.65 4.18 13.52
N PHE A 60 -2.71 3.45 13.90
CA PHE A 60 -3.87 4.03 14.55
C PHE A 60 -3.49 4.75 15.85
N ASP A 61 -2.71 4.09 16.71
CA ASP A 61 -2.25 4.64 17.98
C ASP A 61 -1.39 5.90 17.78
N PHE A 62 -0.52 5.91 16.76
CA PHE A 62 0.27 7.09 16.41
C PHE A 62 -0.61 8.30 16.11
N PHE A 63 -1.61 8.16 15.24
CA PHE A 63 -2.51 9.27 14.91
C PHE A 63 -3.34 9.71 16.11
N ARG A 64 -3.80 8.77 16.95
CA ARG A 64 -4.52 9.10 18.19
C ARG A 64 -3.72 10.01 19.11
N HIS A 65 -2.41 9.80 19.23
CA HIS A 65 -1.52 10.62 20.05
C HIS A 65 -0.98 11.86 19.33
N ASN A 66 -1.10 11.92 18.00
CA ASN A 66 -0.62 13.02 17.15
C ASN A 66 -1.69 13.48 16.16
N PRO A 67 -2.89 13.89 16.62
CA PRO A 67 -4.04 14.13 15.74
C PRO A 67 -3.79 15.24 14.71
N ASP A 68 -3.06 16.28 15.10
CA ASP A 68 -2.76 17.43 14.24
C ASP A 68 -1.99 17.04 12.96
N THR A 69 -1.26 15.92 12.99
CA THR A 69 -0.50 15.44 11.82
C THR A 69 -1.40 15.18 10.62
N LEU A 70 -2.64 14.72 10.82
CA LEU A 70 -3.60 14.53 9.73
C LEU A 70 -3.89 15.84 8.98
N SER A 71 -3.83 16.98 9.66
CA SER A 71 -4.07 18.30 9.05
C SER A 71 -2.83 18.91 8.39
N GLN A 72 -1.63 18.49 8.82
CA GLN A 72 -0.36 19.10 8.41
C GLN A 72 0.15 18.57 7.05
N PHE A 73 -0.19 17.32 6.72
CA PHE A 73 0.31 16.60 5.55
C PHE A 73 -0.80 16.25 4.57
N ASP A 74 -0.44 16.20 3.29
CA ASP A 74 -1.35 15.83 2.19
C ASP A 74 -1.26 14.33 1.88
N TYR A 75 -0.11 13.71 2.13
CA TYR A 75 0.19 12.32 1.82
C TYR A 75 0.83 11.58 2.98
N PHE A 76 0.49 10.31 3.11
CA PHE A 76 0.96 9.42 4.16
C PHE A 76 1.45 8.10 3.55
N TRP A 77 2.72 7.76 3.76
CA TRP A 77 3.32 6.55 3.23
C TRP A 77 3.64 5.56 4.35
N PHE A 78 3.23 4.30 4.18
CA PHE A 78 3.34 3.26 5.19
C PHE A 78 4.14 2.06 4.67
N PRO A 79 5.47 2.16 4.47
CA PRO A 79 6.30 1.03 4.05
C PRO A 79 6.50 0.02 5.20
N ASP A 80 6.52 -1.27 4.87
CA ASP A 80 6.99 -2.34 5.76
C ASP A 80 8.52 -2.28 5.96
N ASP A 81 9.01 -2.94 7.02
CA ASP A 81 10.43 -2.93 7.42
C ASP A 81 11.36 -3.79 6.55
N ASP A 82 10.79 -4.53 5.60
CA ASP A 82 11.49 -5.46 4.70
C ASP A 82 11.52 -5.00 3.24
N ILE A 83 11.41 -3.67 3.05
CA ILE A 83 11.44 -3.04 1.73
C ILE A 83 12.79 -2.41 1.43
N VAL A 84 13.51 -3.00 0.48
CA VAL A 84 14.82 -2.54 0.03
C VAL A 84 14.69 -1.65 -1.19
N SER A 85 15.23 -0.43 -1.10
CA SER A 85 15.34 0.53 -2.21
C SER A 85 16.39 1.61 -1.92
N SER A 86 16.81 2.35 -2.95
CA SER A 86 17.63 3.55 -2.73
C SER A 86 16.76 4.74 -2.32
N THR A 87 17.31 5.68 -1.55
CA THR A 87 16.64 6.94 -1.22
C THR A 87 16.20 7.70 -2.46
N GLN A 88 17.04 7.74 -3.50
CA GLN A 88 16.69 8.39 -4.77
C GLN A 88 15.47 7.76 -5.44
N ASN A 89 15.38 6.43 -5.48
CA ASN A 89 14.24 5.74 -6.08
C ASN A 89 12.94 5.97 -5.28
N ALA A 90 13.04 6.02 -3.94
CA ALA A 90 11.91 6.40 -3.09
C ALA A 90 11.46 7.85 -3.32
N LEU A 91 12.39 8.80 -3.45
CA LEU A 91 12.07 10.18 -3.79
C LEU A 91 11.38 10.30 -5.15
N ASP A 92 11.87 9.56 -6.16
CA ASP A 92 11.28 9.60 -7.49
C ASP A 92 9.89 8.95 -7.52
N PHE A 93 9.66 7.90 -6.72
CA PHE A 93 8.33 7.33 -6.49
C PHE A 93 7.36 8.39 -5.94
N LEU A 94 7.76 9.09 -4.87
CA LEU A 94 6.93 10.12 -4.24
C LEU A 94 6.64 11.29 -5.19
N LYS A 95 7.61 11.70 -6.01
CA LYS A 95 7.40 12.72 -7.05
C LYS A 95 6.33 12.30 -8.05
N ILE A 96 6.35 11.05 -8.51
CA ILE A 96 5.34 10.52 -9.45
C ILE A 96 3.96 10.55 -8.79
N VAL A 97 3.85 10.09 -7.54
CA VAL A 97 2.57 10.06 -6.81
C VAL A 97 1.97 11.47 -6.69
N VAL A 98 2.79 12.45 -6.32
CA VAL A 98 2.36 13.85 -6.19
C VAL A 98 2.06 14.48 -7.55
N SER A 99 2.88 14.25 -8.58
CA SER A 99 2.68 14.85 -9.91
C SER A 99 1.42 14.33 -10.59
N GLU A 100 1.12 13.05 -10.44
CA GLU A 100 -0.10 12.43 -10.98
C GLU A 100 -1.30 12.59 -10.05
N ASN A 101 -1.12 13.18 -8.86
CA ASN A 101 -2.16 13.39 -7.85
C ASN A 101 -2.94 12.09 -7.54
N PHE A 102 -2.22 10.97 -7.41
CA PHE A 102 -2.84 9.71 -7.00
C PHE A 102 -3.38 9.84 -5.58
N GLU A 103 -4.53 9.21 -5.32
CA GLU A 103 -5.13 9.17 -3.99
C GLU A 103 -4.66 7.96 -3.19
N LEU A 104 -4.32 6.87 -3.88
CA LEU A 104 -3.81 5.64 -3.29
C LEU A 104 -2.85 4.98 -4.28
N ALA A 105 -1.62 4.71 -3.85
CA ALA A 105 -0.65 4.07 -4.72
C ALA A 105 0.33 3.19 -3.96
N GLN A 106 1.13 2.42 -4.69
CA GLN A 106 2.35 1.81 -4.18
C GLN A 106 3.40 1.73 -5.30
N PRO A 107 4.69 1.62 -4.98
CA PRO A 107 5.67 1.20 -5.97
C PRO A 107 5.39 -0.25 -6.38
N ALA A 108 5.75 -0.60 -7.61
CA ALA A 108 5.76 -1.99 -8.03
C ALA A 108 6.87 -2.78 -7.30
N LEU A 109 6.74 -4.09 -7.29
CA LEU A 109 7.73 -4.99 -6.71
C LEU A 109 8.71 -5.45 -7.79
N THR A 110 10.00 -5.47 -7.48
CA THR A 110 11.00 -6.06 -8.38
C THR A 110 10.69 -7.54 -8.63
N PRO A 111 11.03 -8.10 -9.80
CA PRO A 111 10.73 -9.51 -10.13
C PRO A 111 11.22 -10.53 -9.09
N ASN A 112 12.36 -10.24 -8.44
CA ASN A 112 12.95 -11.10 -7.42
C ASN A 112 12.28 -10.99 -6.03
N SER A 113 11.25 -10.15 -5.86
CA SER A 113 10.52 -9.97 -4.60
C SER A 113 9.65 -11.17 -4.23
N PHE A 114 9.44 -11.37 -2.93
CA PHE A 114 8.32 -12.17 -2.44
C PHE A 114 7.03 -11.38 -2.68
N TYR A 115 5.99 -11.97 -3.26
CA TYR A 115 4.75 -11.24 -3.59
C TYR A 115 3.48 -12.05 -3.34
N ALA A 116 2.38 -11.36 -3.07
CA ALA A 116 1.05 -11.97 -2.88
C ALA A 116 0.23 -12.00 -4.17
N TYR A 117 0.30 -10.91 -4.92
CA TYR A 117 -0.57 -10.65 -6.06
C TYR A 117 0.28 -10.26 -7.26
N ARG A 118 0.30 -11.06 -8.33
CA ARG A 118 1.10 -10.77 -9.53
C ARG A 118 0.95 -9.35 -10.07
N PRO A 119 -0.23 -8.71 -10.05
CA PRO A 119 -0.35 -7.34 -10.53
C PRO A 119 0.55 -6.33 -9.82
N THR A 120 1.04 -6.61 -8.60
CA THR A 120 1.99 -5.75 -7.89
C THR A 120 3.43 -5.87 -8.39
N LEU A 121 3.77 -6.91 -9.16
CA LEU A 121 5.08 -7.03 -9.80
C LEU A 121 5.28 -5.96 -10.87
N GLN A 122 6.53 -5.52 -11.03
CA GLN A 122 6.92 -4.54 -12.02
C GLN A 122 6.56 -4.99 -13.44
N ASN A 123 5.95 -4.08 -14.19
CA ASN A 123 5.86 -4.18 -15.62
C ASN A 123 6.79 -3.16 -16.29
N PRO A 124 7.91 -3.57 -16.89
CA PRO A 124 8.93 -2.64 -17.38
C PRO A 124 8.47 -1.75 -18.55
N GLN A 125 7.31 -2.03 -19.15
CA GLN A 125 6.72 -1.22 -20.22
C GLN A 125 6.05 0.05 -19.71
N PHE A 126 5.67 0.11 -18.43
CA PHE A 126 4.89 1.20 -17.85
C PHE A 126 5.76 2.14 -17.00
N ILE A 127 5.30 3.38 -16.90
CA ILE A 127 5.65 4.30 -15.82
C ILE A 127 4.81 3.95 -14.59
N PHE A 128 3.50 3.84 -14.79
CA PHE A 128 2.53 3.39 -13.80
C PHE A 128 1.34 2.71 -14.47
N ARG A 129 0.59 1.95 -13.68
CA ARG A 129 -0.65 1.28 -14.05
C ARG A 129 -1.76 1.67 -13.10
N HIS A 130 -2.91 2.08 -13.64
CA HIS A 130 -4.12 2.21 -12.84
C HIS A 130 -4.70 0.84 -12.52
N THR A 131 -5.18 0.68 -11.29
CA THR A 131 -5.53 -0.63 -10.73
C THR A 131 -6.63 -0.49 -9.69
N ASN A 132 -7.39 -1.55 -9.45
CA ASN A 132 -8.34 -1.61 -8.32
C ASN A 132 -7.68 -2.13 -7.03
N PHE A 133 -6.35 -2.17 -6.95
CA PHE A 133 -5.66 -2.83 -5.85
C PHE A 133 -4.32 -2.20 -5.51
N VAL A 134 -4.12 -1.96 -4.22
CA VAL A 134 -2.85 -1.58 -3.58
C VAL A 134 -2.75 -2.46 -2.33
N GLU A 135 -1.58 -3.04 -2.09
CA GLU A 135 -1.33 -3.99 -0.99
C GLU A 135 -0.99 -3.26 0.31
N LEU A 136 -1.29 -3.88 1.46
CA LEU A 136 -1.05 -3.32 2.79
C LEU A 136 0.43 -3.04 3.12
N MET A 137 1.35 -3.64 2.36
CA MET A 137 2.78 -3.61 2.63
C MET A 137 3.44 -2.25 2.35
N LEU A 138 2.99 -1.54 1.32
CA LEU A 138 3.66 -0.33 0.82
C LEU A 138 2.72 0.82 0.36
N PRO A 139 1.53 1.00 0.94
CA PRO A 139 0.58 1.98 0.45
C PRO A 139 1.05 3.40 0.79
N ILE A 140 0.98 4.28 -0.19
CA ILE A 140 0.90 5.72 0.01
C ILE A 140 -0.54 6.16 -0.23
N MET A 141 -1.07 6.97 0.68
CA MET A 141 -2.45 7.43 0.64
C MET A 141 -2.47 8.94 0.75
N LYS A 142 -3.39 9.56 0.03
CA LYS A 142 -3.76 10.95 0.28
C LYS A 142 -4.55 11.04 1.58
N LYS A 143 -4.47 12.19 2.25
CA LYS A 143 -5.16 12.47 3.52
C LYS A 143 -6.62 12.01 3.51
N GLU A 144 -7.38 12.31 2.45
CA GLU A 144 -8.80 11.99 2.40
C GLU A 144 -9.07 10.47 2.41
N ILE A 145 -8.20 9.67 1.80
CA ILE A 145 -8.28 8.20 1.88
C ILE A 145 -7.93 7.75 3.28
N LEU A 146 -6.84 8.27 3.85
CA LEU A 146 -6.38 7.91 5.19
C LEU A 146 -7.47 8.18 6.22
N THR A 147 -8.07 9.38 6.22
CA THR A 147 -9.14 9.75 7.15
C THR A 147 -10.34 8.81 7.07
N LYS A 148 -10.69 8.31 5.87
CA LYS A 148 -11.79 7.35 5.69
C LYS A 148 -11.45 5.95 6.20
N VAL A 149 -10.20 5.50 6.04
CA VAL A 149 -9.80 4.14 6.40
C VAL A 149 -9.28 4.02 7.84
N LEU A 150 -8.81 5.11 8.46
CA LEU A 150 -8.25 5.14 9.80
C LEU A 150 -9.15 4.50 10.88
N PRO A 151 -10.48 4.69 10.89
CA PRO A 151 -11.37 4.01 11.85
C PRO A 151 -11.26 2.49 11.79
N LEU A 152 -10.92 1.93 10.62
CA LEU A 152 -10.78 0.49 10.45
C LEU A 152 -9.45 -0.04 10.99
N PHE A 153 -8.46 0.81 11.25
CA PHE A 153 -7.21 0.36 11.86
C PHE A 153 -7.31 0.21 13.37
N GLU A 154 -8.36 0.74 13.99
CA GLU A 154 -8.61 0.56 15.42
C GLU A 154 -8.65 -0.95 15.76
N GLN A 155 -7.75 -1.35 16.67
CA GLN A 155 -7.56 -2.73 17.16
C GLN A 155 -7.22 -3.78 16.09
N ARG A 156 -6.88 -3.39 14.85
CA ARG A 156 -6.48 -4.32 13.78
C ARG A 156 -4.97 -4.39 13.66
N HIS A 157 -4.39 -5.56 13.91
CA HIS A 157 -2.94 -5.73 13.90
C HIS A 157 -2.41 -6.01 12.49
N ALA A 158 -3.16 -6.80 11.71
CA ALA A 158 -2.82 -7.17 10.33
C ALA A 158 -3.61 -6.38 9.27
N ALA A 159 -4.81 -5.89 9.61
CA ALA A 159 -5.79 -5.23 8.76
C ALA A 159 -6.13 -5.98 7.45
N LEU A 160 -6.04 -7.31 7.46
CA LEU A 160 -6.29 -8.12 6.27
C LEU A 160 -7.71 -7.90 5.74
N GLY A 161 -7.82 -7.71 4.43
CA GLY A 161 -9.10 -7.46 3.77
C GLY A 161 -9.34 -5.97 3.46
N VAL A 162 -8.65 -5.04 4.14
CA VAL A 162 -8.78 -3.61 3.84
C VAL A 162 -8.29 -3.27 2.44
N ASP A 163 -7.18 -3.89 2.03
CA ASP A 163 -6.61 -3.79 0.68
C ASP A 163 -7.55 -4.26 -0.44
N GLN A 164 -8.59 -5.03 -0.11
CA GLN A 164 -9.57 -5.52 -1.08
C GLN A 164 -10.61 -4.48 -1.50
N PHE A 165 -10.77 -3.38 -0.74
CA PHE A 165 -11.85 -2.43 -1.01
C PHE A 165 -11.44 -0.95 -0.90
N TRP A 166 -10.35 -0.59 -0.21
CA TRP A 166 -10.01 0.83 0.04
C TRP A 166 -9.84 1.70 -1.22
N HIS A 167 -9.64 1.09 -2.39
CA HIS A 167 -9.65 1.77 -3.68
C HIS A 167 -11.01 2.43 -3.98
N LEU A 168 -12.10 1.89 -3.43
CA LEU A 168 -13.46 2.43 -3.53
C LEU A 168 -13.66 3.71 -2.69
N LEU A 169 -12.75 4.01 -1.76
CA LEU A 169 -12.80 5.24 -0.95
C LEU A 169 -12.32 6.48 -1.75
N SER A 170 -11.68 6.23 -2.91
CA SER A 170 -11.22 7.26 -3.83
C SER A 170 -12.36 7.98 -4.52
N THR A 171 -12.11 9.26 -4.79
CA THR A 171 -13.02 10.09 -5.59
C THR A 171 -13.08 9.65 -7.05
N ASP A 172 -12.03 8.99 -7.52
CA ASP A 172 -11.95 8.39 -8.86
C ASP A 172 -11.18 7.06 -8.78
N PRO A 173 -11.85 5.94 -8.43
CA PRO A 173 -11.22 4.63 -8.31
C PRO A 173 -10.59 4.12 -9.60
N ALA A 174 -10.96 4.66 -10.77
CA ALA A 174 -10.45 4.21 -12.06
C ALA A 174 -9.11 4.87 -12.41
N ASN A 175 -8.88 6.12 -12.00
CA ASN A 175 -7.71 6.91 -12.44
C ASN A 175 -6.83 7.44 -11.29
N LYS A 176 -7.24 7.35 -10.03
CA LYS A 176 -6.43 7.84 -8.90
C LYS A 176 -5.80 6.75 -8.04
N ILE A 177 -5.92 5.50 -8.48
CA ILE A 177 -5.33 4.34 -7.82
C ILE A 177 -4.25 3.77 -8.73
N ALA A 178 -3.02 3.59 -8.22
CA ALA A 178 -1.90 3.22 -9.08
C ALA A 178 -0.87 2.26 -8.47
N ILE A 179 -0.26 1.46 -9.33
CA ILE A 179 1.03 0.82 -9.08
C ILE A 179 2.07 1.53 -9.96
N VAL A 180 3.14 2.03 -9.35
CA VAL A 180 4.20 2.77 -10.06
C VAL A 180 5.34 1.82 -10.44
N ASP A 181 5.44 1.50 -11.73
CA ASP A 181 6.40 0.55 -12.29
C ASP A 181 7.79 1.15 -12.55
N GLN A 182 7.89 2.48 -12.67
CA GLN A 182 9.16 3.17 -12.95
C GLN A 182 10.15 3.06 -11.79
N THR A 183 9.65 2.97 -10.56
CA THR A 183 10.44 3.00 -9.33
C THR A 183 10.16 1.76 -8.48
N PRO A 184 10.49 0.56 -8.96
CA PRO A 184 10.18 -0.68 -8.24
C PRO A 184 11.00 -0.78 -6.95
N MET A 185 10.49 -1.53 -5.97
CA MET A 185 11.19 -1.81 -4.71
C MET A 185 11.24 -3.32 -4.43
N TYR A 186 12.26 -3.78 -3.72
CA TYR A 186 12.44 -5.19 -3.42
C TYR A 186 11.84 -5.54 -2.06
N HIS A 187 10.90 -6.49 -2.03
CA HIS A 187 10.36 -7.05 -0.79
C HIS A 187 11.15 -8.30 -0.41
N SER A 188 11.94 -8.20 0.65
CA SER A 188 13.02 -9.15 0.95
C SER A 188 12.62 -10.35 1.81
N ARG A 189 11.44 -10.35 2.43
CA ARG A 189 11.02 -11.37 3.39
C ARG A 189 9.90 -12.27 2.82
N PRO A 190 9.96 -13.60 3.04
CA PRO A 190 8.86 -14.50 2.70
C PRO A 190 7.56 -14.13 3.42
N ARG A 191 6.44 -14.33 2.72
CA ARG A 191 5.10 -14.12 3.28
C ARG A 191 4.71 -15.21 4.27
N GLY A 192 3.87 -14.87 5.24
CA GLY A 192 3.10 -15.82 6.04
C GLY A 192 3.81 -16.49 7.21
N THR A 193 5.10 -16.24 7.41
CA THR A 193 5.87 -16.71 8.58
C THR A 193 5.85 -15.65 9.69
N PHE A 194 6.46 -14.50 9.44
CA PHE A 194 6.68 -13.47 10.47
C PHE A 194 5.38 -12.89 11.07
N LEU A 195 4.44 -12.47 10.21
CA LEU A 195 3.15 -11.94 10.68
C LEU A 195 2.36 -13.00 11.47
N LYS A 196 2.36 -14.25 10.99
CA LYS A 196 1.64 -15.36 11.62
C LYS A 196 2.24 -15.72 12.98
N GLU A 197 3.56 -15.77 13.07
CA GLU A 197 4.27 -16.01 14.32
C GLU A 197 3.99 -14.90 15.34
N ASN A 198 4.10 -13.63 14.95
CA ASN A 198 3.83 -12.50 15.84
C ASN A 198 2.39 -12.46 16.33
N MET A 199 1.42 -12.74 15.45
CA MET A 199 0.00 -12.80 15.82
C MET A 199 -0.28 -13.97 16.77
N THR A 200 0.33 -15.14 16.53
CA THR A 200 0.21 -16.30 17.41
C THR A 200 0.78 -16.01 18.80
N ARG A 201 1.93 -15.33 18.89
CA ARG A 201 2.50 -14.89 20.18
C ARG A 201 1.58 -13.94 20.96
N GLN A 202 0.77 -13.16 20.26
CA GLN A 202 -0.23 -12.27 20.84
C GLN A 202 -1.60 -12.94 21.05
N SER A 203 -1.70 -14.26 20.88
CA SER A 203 -2.95 -15.02 20.96
C SER A 203 -4.04 -14.50 20.03
N ARG A 204 -3.66 -13.97 18.86
CA ARG A 204 -4.57 -13.45 17.83
C ARG A 204 -4.55 -14.33 16.57
N SER A 205 -5.71 -14.47 15.94
CA SER A 205 -5.89 -15.22 14.70
C SER A 205 -5.98 -14.28 13.49
N ILE A 206 -5.07 -14.46 12.53
CA ILE A 206 -5.06 -13.71 11.28
C ILE A 206 -6.30 -13.99 10.42
N SER A 207 -6.76 -15.25 10.42
CA SER A 207 -7.96 -15.62 9.67
C SER A 207 -9.19 -14.93 10.24
N ASP A 208 -9.27 -14.82 11.56
CA ASP A 208 -10.44 -14.26 12.24
C ASP A 208 -10.50 -12.75 12.02
N GLU A 209 -9.36 -12.05 12.10
CA GLU A 209 -9.29 -10.61 11.79
C GLU A 209 -9.70 -10.31 10.34
N LYS A 210 -9.30 -11.18 9.39
CA LYS A 210 -9.73 -11.08 7.99
C LYS A 210 -11.24 -11.31 7.86
N GLN A 211 -11.78 -12.36 8.49
CA GLN A 211 -13.21 -12.66 8.46
C GLN A 211 -14.04 -11.53 9.06
N GLN A 212 -13.60 -10.97 10.19
CA GLN A 212 -14.23 -9.80 10.82
C GLN A 212 -14.24 -8.60 9.88
N THR A 213 -13.14 -8.31 9.20
CA THR A 213 -13.06 -7.19 8.25
C THR A 213 -14.01 -7.37 7.06
N VAL A 214 -14.03 -8.57 6.46
CA VAL A 214 -14.94 -8.91 5.36
C VAL A 214 -16.40 -8.84 5.80
N ALA A 215 -16.74 -9.37 6.98
CA ALA A 215 -18.10 -9.37 7.51
C ALA A 215 -18.59 -7.98 7.92
N LEU A 216 -17.71 -7.16 8.51
CA LEU A 216 -18.03 -5.80 8.94
C LEU A 216 -18.51 -4.96 7.76
N LEU A 217 -17.85 -5.08 6.61
CA LEU A 217 -18.06 -4.21 5.45
C LEU A 217 -18.82 -4.90 4.31
N ASN A 218 -19.24 -6.16 4.49
CA ASN A 218 -19.87 -6.99 3.48
C ASN A 218 -19.08 -6.99 2.15
N ILE A 219 -17.76 -7.12 2.27
CA ILE A 219 -16.84 -7.03 1.12
C ILE A 219 -17.07 -8.24 0.22
N VAL A 220 -17.32 -7.97 -1.07
CA VAL A 220 -17.23 -8.99 -2.12
C VAL A 220 -15.86 -8.85 -2.79
N PRO A 221 -14.90 -9.77 -2.52
CA PRO A 221 -13.55 -9.63 -3.05
C PRO A 221 -13.53 -9.69 -4.57
N THR A 222 -12.82 -8.77 -5.20
CA THR A 222 -12.47 -8.85 -6.62
C THR A 222 -11.00 -9.15 -6.81
N PRO A 223 -10.62 -9.92 -7.84
CA PRO A 223 -9.22 -10.04 -8.19
C PRO A 223 -8.60 -8.66 -8.48
N PRO A 224 -7.33 -8.46 -8.12
CA PRO A 224 -6.56 -7.32 -8.58
C PRO A 224 -6.47 -7.30 -10.12
N VAL A 225 -6.77 -6.16 -10.73
CA VAL A 225 -6.73 -5.94 -12.18
C VAL A 225 -6.09 -4.60 -12.52
N THR A 226 -5.30 -4.58 -13.59
CA THR A 226 -4.85 -3.34 -14.22
C THR A 226 -5.93 -2.86 -15.20
N MET A 227 -6.35 -1.60 -15.05
CA MET A 227 -7.45 -1.00 -15.82
C MET A 227 -6.93 -0.19 -17.02
N SER A 228 -5.86 0.57 -16.82
CA SER A 228 -5.19 1.42 -17.80
C SER A 228 -3.77 1.72 -17.29
N GLY A 229 -2.97 2.53 -18.01
CA GLY A 229 -1.68 2.98 -17.51
C GLY A 229 -0.92 3.86 -18.50
N ARG A 230 0.20 4.42 -18.05
CA ARG A 230 1.09 5.23 -18.89
C ARG A 230 2.33 4.42 -19.27
N LEU A 231 2.57 4.28 -20.57
CA LEU A 231 3.74 3.55 -21.09
C LEU A 231 5.00 4.41 -21.03
N LYS A 232 6.17 3.79 -20.93
CA LYS A 232 7.45 4.49 -21.08
C LYS A 232 7.58 5.07 -22.50
N GLY A 233 7.90 6.36 -22.58
CA GLY A 233 8.16 7.05 -23.85
C GLY A 233 6.91 7.40 -24.69
N LYS A 234 5.68 7.26 -24.18
CA LYS A 234 4.42 7.58 -24.88
C LYS A 234 3.31 8.08 -23.94
N HIS A 235 2.19 8.51 -24.54
CA HIS A 235 0.90 8.83 -23.88
C HIS A 235 0.30 7.63 -23.12
N GLU A 236 -0.77 7.90 -22.36
CA GLU A 236 -1.61 6.88 -21.73
C GLU A 236 -2.17 5.86 -22.73
N THR A 237 -2.41 4.64 -22.26
CA THR A 237 -2.98 3.58 -23.09
C THR A 237 -4.38 3.94 -23.58
N ALA A 238 -4.61 3.85 -24.89
CA ALA A 238 -5.87 4.24 -25.55
C ALA A 238 -7.05 3.26 -25.27
N GLY A 239 -6.92 2.37 -24.29
CA GLY A 239 -7.96 1.40 -23.93
C GLY A 239 -7.42 0.09 -23.35
N ARG A 240 -8.35 -0.75 -22.88
CA ARG A 240 -8.03 -2.00 -22.16
C ARG A 240 -7.26 -3.03 -23.00
N ILE A 241 -7.54 -3.13 -24.30
CA ILE A 241 -6.80 -4.04 -25.20
C ILE A 241 -5.32 -3.61 -25.31
N SER A 242 -5.07 -2.32 -25.56
CA SER A 242 -3.70 -1.80 -25.59
C SER A 242 -2.97 -1.96 -24.27
N THR A 243 -3.69 -1.76 -23.16
CA THR A 243 -3.19 -1.99 -21.80
C THR A 243 -2.82 -3.46 -21.61
N GLY A 244 -3.69 -4.38 -21.99
CA GLY A 244 -3.46 -5.82 -21.97
C GLY A 244 -2.21 -6.22 -22.75
N PHE A 245 -2.00 -5.69 -23.95
CA PHE A 245 -0.78 -5.98 -24.71
C PHE A 245 0.48 -5.43 -24.02
N GLY A 246 0.40 -4.26 -23.38
CA GLY A 246 1.48 -3.74 -22.53
C GLY A 246 1.79 -4.69 -21.37
N LEU A 247 0.75 -5.19 -20.69
CA LEU A 247 0.88 -6.17 -19.60
C LEU A 247 1.62 -7.42 -20.09
N VAL A 248 1.12 -8.03 -21.17
CA VAL A 248 1.71 -9.24 -21.77
C VAL A 248 3.19 -9.02 -22.09
N ARG A 249 3.53 -7.94 -22.80
CA ARG A 249 4.93 -7.65 -23.18
C ARG A 249 5.84 -7.55 -21.96
N GLY A 250 5.42 -6.82 -20.92
CA GLY A 250 6.24 -6.69 -19.72
C GLY A 250 6.36 -7.96 -18.90
N LEU A 251 5.27 -8.72 -18.74
CA LEU A 251 5.33 -10.00 -18.03
C LEU A 251 6.22 -11.02 -18.76
N TYR A 252 6.17 -11.06 -20.10
CA TYR A 252 7.09 -11.89 -20.88
C TYR A 252 8.55 -11.49 -20.70
N HIS A 253 8.83 -10.21 -20.45
CA HIS A 253 10.18 -9.71 -20.20
C HIS A 253 10.72 -10.17 -18.85
N ILE A 254 9.90 -10.15 -17.81
CA ILE A 254 10.35 -10.45 -16.44
C ILE A 254 10.11 -11.89 -15.98
N LYS A 255 9.36 -12.71 -16.72
CA LYS A 255 8.87 -14.02 -16.24
C LYS A 255 9.96 -15.00 -15.77
N GLN A 256 11.18 -14.87 -16.30
CA GLN A 256 12.31 -15.72 -15.92
C GLN A 256 13.02 -15.23 -14.66
N ASP A 257 12.86 -13.95 -14.32
CA ASP A 257 13.50 -13.30 -13.16
C ASP A 257 12.65 -13.43 -11.88
N VAL A 258 11.46 -14.03 -11.99
CA VAL A 258 10.53 -14.17 -10.85
C VAL A 258 10.94 -15.32 -9.95
N LYS A 259 11.36 -14.96 -8.73
CA LYS A 259 12.07 -15.84 -7.78
C LYS A 259 11.31 -17.07 -7.32
N ASP A 260 10.04 -16.93 -6.90
CA ASP A 260 9.36 -18.02 -6.15
C ASP A 260 8.30 -18.77 -6.94
N ARG A 261 7.72 -18.13 -7.96
CA ARG A 261 6.64 -18.70 -8.76
C ARG A 261 6.78 -18.25 -10.19
N ALA A 262 7.35 -19.13 -11.02
CA ALA A 262 7.48 -18.91 -12.44
C ALA A 262 6.14 -18.45 -13.03
N ILE A 263 6.17 -17.33 -13.75
CA ILE A 263 4.98 -16.82 -14.44
C ILE A 263 4.78 -17.68 -15.69
N THR A 264 3.66 -18.40 -15.73
CA THR A 264 3.32 -19.25 -16.88
C THR A 264 2.64 -18.44 -17.99
N ASN A 265 2.59 -19.00 -19.21
CA ASN A 265 1.82 -18.38 -20.29
C ASN A 265 0.32 -18.29 -19.94
N PHE A 266 -0.21 -19.24 -19.15
CA PHE A 266 -1.58 -19.20 -18.66
C PHE A 266 -1.81 -18.02 -17.71
N ASP A 267 -0.85 -17.73 -16.83
CA ASP A 267 -0.93 -16.57 -15.93
C ASP A 267 -0.97 -15.26 -16.70
N ILE A 268 -0.10 -15.12 -17.71
CA ILE A 268 -0.04 -13.94 -18.59
C ILE A 268 -1.36 -13.77 -19.34
N PHE A 269 -1.90 -14.85 -19.89
CA PHE A 269 -3.21 -14.84 -20.56
C PHE A 269 -4.34 -14.48 -19.60
N SER A 270 -4.32 -15.03 -18.38
CA SER A 270 -5.30 -14.71 -17.33
C SER A 270 -5.30 -13.22 -16.99
N ASP A 271 -4.12 -12.62 -16.82
CA ASP A 271 -4.00 -11.20 -16.47
C ASP A 271 -4.38 -10.29 -17.65
N PHE A 272 -4.11 -10.71 -18.90
CA PHE A 272 -4.64 -10.06 -20.10
C PHE A 272 -6.18 -10.08 -20.13
N MET A 273 -6.78 -11.26 -19.93
CA MET A 273 -8.24 -11.42 -19.99
C MET A 273 -8.94 -10.64 -18.88
N LYS A 274 -8.37 -10.59 -17.67
CA LYS A 274 -8.85 -9.72 -16.60
C LYS A 274 -8.80 -8.25 -17.01
N CYS A 275 -7.69 -7.78 -17.57
CA CYS A 275 -7.58 -6.39 -18.04
C CYS A 275 -8.65 -6.04 -19.09
N VAL A 276 -8.89 -6.93 -20.05
CA VAL A 276 -9.80 -6.66 -21.17
C VAL A 276 -11.27 -6.78 -20.77
N ILE A 277 -11.64 -7.82 -20.02
CA ILE A 277 -13.03 -8.26 -19.85
C ILE A 277 -13.57 -7.98 -18.44
N PHE A 278 -12.72 -7.74 -17.45
CA PHE A 278 -13.19 -7.57 -16.09
C PHE A 278 -13.90 -6.23 -15.91
N HIS A 279 -15.22 -6.28 -15.74
CA HIS A 279 -16.08 -5.11 -15.50
C HIS A 279 -16.66 -5.05 -14.08
N LYS A 280 -16.39 -6.06 -13.25
CA LYS A 280 -16.90 -6.08 -11.87
C LYS A 280 -16.00 -5.24 -10.98
N SER A 281 -16.47 -4.08 -10.52
CA SER A 281 -15.84 -3.40 -9.39
C SER A 281 -16.10 -4.21 -8.11
N ALA A 282 -15.19 -4.13 -7.14
CA ALA A 282 -15.51 -4.58 -5.80
C ALA A 282 -16.78 -3.85 -5.32
N SER A 283 -17.63 -4.55 -4.57
CA SER A 283 -18.76 -3.93 -3.90
C SER A 283 -18.54 -4.00 -2.39
N VAL A 284 -18.77 -2.87 -1.75
CA VAL A 284 -18.74 -2.70 -0.30
C VAL A 284 -19.98 -1.94 0.10
N ASP A 285 -20.52 -2.20 1.29
CA ASP A 285 -21.63 -1.42 1.84
C ASP A 285 -21.10 -0.08 2.38
N LEU A 286 -21.09 0.95 1.52
CA LEU A 286 -20.58 2.28 1.87
C LEU A 286 -21.33 2.91 3.05
N SER A 287 -22.62 2.57 3.24
CA SER A 287 -23.40 3.09 4.37
C SER A 287 -22.83 2.65 5.72
N ARG A 288 -22.19 1.47 5.78
CA ARG A 288 -21.49 1.01 6.98
C ARG A 288 -20.21 1.77 7.23
N ILE A 289 -19.53 2.23 6.18
CA ILE A 289 -18.35 3.08 6.32
C ILE A 289 -18.78 4.43 6.90
N ASP A 290 -19.86 5.02 6.40
CA ASP A 290 -20.40 6.30 6.92
C ASP A 290 -20.81 6.18 8.40
N ASN A 291 -21.46 5.06 8.78
CA ASN A 291 -21.80 4.78 10.17
C ASN A 291 -20.55 4.64 11.05
N LEU A 292 -19.55 3.87 10.59
CA LEU A 292 -18.28 3.72 11.29
C LEU A 292 -17.55 5.06 11.45
N GLN A 293 -17.57 5.92 10.44
CA GLN A 293 -16.99 7.25 10.52
C GLN A 293 -17.73 8.13 11.54
N SER A 294 -19.07 8.05 11.59
CA SER A 294 -19.87 8.81 12.55
C SER A 294 -19.61 8.37 13.99
N GLU A 295 -19.57 7.06 14.24
CA GLU A 295 -19.20 6.50 15.55
C GLU A 295 -17.76 6.85 15.94
N PHE A 296 -16.85 6.79 14.97
CA PHE A 296 -15.46 7.17 15.15
C PHE A 296 -15.32 8.63 15.54
N ALA A 297 -16.07 9.54 14.90
CA ALA A 297 -16.05 10.96 15.21
C ALA A 297 -16.56 11.29 16.60
N MET A 298 -17.54 10.54 17.10
CA MET A 298 -17.99 10.68 18.49
C MET A 298 -16.92 10.25 19.50
N ARG A 299 -16.12 9.22 19.17
CA ARG A 299 -15.10 8.65 20.07
C ARG A 299 -13.75 9.37 19.98
N PHE A 300 -13.41 9.87 18.81
CA PHE A 300 -12.14 10.52 18.48
C PHE A 300 -12.38 11.79 17.64
N PRO A 301 -13.01 12.83 18.23
CA PRO A 301 -13.36 14.06 17.50
C PRO A 301 -12.13 14.75 16.89
N GLN A 302 -10.96 14.62 17.52
CA GLN A 302 -9.69 15.17 17.05
C GLN A 302 -9.12 14.48 15.79
N LEU A 303 -9.60 13.28 15.45
CA LEU A 303 -9.17 12.52 14.26
C LEU A 303 -10.16 12.61 13.10
N SER A 304 -11.27 13.31 13.32
CA SER A 304 -12.30 13.49 12.31
C SER A 304 -12.00 14.72 11.46
N PRO A 305 -12.35 14.69 10.17
CA PRO A 305 -12.15 15.82 9.28
C PRO A 305 -12.96 17.05 9.72
#